data_AF-A0A844MS39-F1
#
_entry.id   AF-A0A844MS39-F1
#
_cell.length_a   1.000
_cell.length_b   1.000
_cell.length_c   1.000
_cell.angle_alpha   90.00
_cell.angle_beta   90.00
_cell.angle_gamma   90.00
#
_symmetry.space_group_name_H-M   'P 1'
#
loop_
_entity.id
_entity.type
_entity.pdbx_description
1 polymer ?
#
loop_
_entity_poly.entity_id
_entity_poly.type
_entity_poly.pdbx_seq_one_letter_code
_entity_poly.pdbx_strand_id
1 'polypeptide(L)' 'MKTALLITFYKLPINDNISVSPILQVITDPGNSQANTIYTGTLRTVFFF' A
#
# COMPACT_ATOMS: atom_id res chain seq x y z
N MET A 1 1.01 1.40 23.39
CA MET A 1 2.15 1.31 22.46
C MET A 1 2.01 2.49 21.49
N LYS A 2 2.88 2.69 20.50
CA LYS A 2 2.72 3.77 19.51
C LYS A 2 2.38 3.15 18.17
N THR A 3 1.22 3.47 17.60
CA THR A 3 0.85 3.07 16.24
C THR A 3 1.91 3.56 15.25
N ALA A 4 2.45 2.65 14.44
CA ALA A 4 3.37 2.98 13.35
C ALA A 4 2.87 2.42 12.02
N LEU A 5 3.05 3.22 10.98
CA LEU A 5 2.60 3.00 9.60
C LEU A 5 3.82 3.03 8.68
N LEU A 6 4.14 1.90 8.06
CA LEU A 6 5.15 1.82 7.01
C LEU A 6 4.45 1.60 5.66
N ILE A 7 4.79 2.42 4.66
CA ILE A 7 4.26 2.31 3.30
C ILE A 7 5.42 2.27 2.31
N THR A 8 5.36 1.35 1.36
CA THR A 8 6.17 1.39 0.14
C THR A 8 5.28 1.32 -1.08
N PHE A 9 5.65 2.06 -2.12
CA PHE A 9 4.90 2.14 -3.36
C PHE A 9 5.87 2.29 -4.53
N TYR A 10 5.52 1.71 -5.67
CA TYR A 10 6.28 1.90 -6.91
C TYR A 10 5.32 1.99 -8.09
N LYS A 11 5.52 2.96 -8.99
CA LYS A 11 4.73 3.07 -10.23
C LYS A 11 5.51 2.39 -11.35
N LEU A 12 4.95 1.30 -11.88
CA LEU A 12 5.42 0.60 -13.06
C LEU A 12 4.68 1.14 -14.29
N PRO A 13 5.29 2.02 -15.11
CA PRO A 13 4.73 2.36 -16.41
C PRO A 13 4.83 1.14 -17.33
N ILE A 14 3.69 0.55 -17.70
CA ILE A 14 3.66 -0.56 -18.65
C ILE A 14 3.77 -0.02 -20.08
N ASN A 15 3.04 1.06 -20.35
CA ASN A 15 3.15 1.91 -21.53
C ASN A 15 2.56 3.31 -21.22
N ASP A 16 2.45 4.18 -22.22
CA ASP A 16 1.95 5.56 -22.06
C ASP A 16 0.50 5.63 -21.57
N ASN A 17 -0.29 4.58 -21.80
CA ASN A 17 -1.70 4.50 -21.45
C ASN A 17 -1.98 3.66 -20.19
N ILE A 18 -1.04 2.82 -19.75
CA ILE A 18 -1.24 1.83 -18.70
C ILE A 18 -0.13 1.93 -17.67
N SER A 19 -0.51 2.05 -16.40
CA SER A 19 0.43 1.90 -15.29
C SER A 19 -0.14 1.03 -14.18
N VAL A 20 0.76 0.28 -13.54
CA VAL A 20 0.46 -0.58 -12.41
C VAL A 20 1.26 -0.08 -11.21
N SER A 21 0.61 0.11 -10.06
CA SER A 21 1.27 0.56 -8.84
C SER A 21 0.98 -0.43 -7.71
N PRO A 22 1.91 -1.37 -7.40
CA PRO A 22 1.86 -2.10 -6.14
C PRO A 22 2.12 -1.16 -4.96
N ILE A 23 1.37 -1.36 -3.89
CA ILE A 23 1.50 -0.67 -2.61
C ILE A 23 1.50 -1.75 -1.54
N LEU A 24 2.50 -1.72 -0.65
CA LEU A 24 2.55 -2.55 0.54
C LEU A 24 2.52 -1.64 1.77
N GLN A 25 1.74 -2.03 2.76
CA GLN A 25 1.62 -1.29 4.00
C GLN A 25 1.62 -2.23 5.20
N VAL A 26 2.31 -1.78 6.26
CA VAL A 26 2.37 -2.45 7.55
C VAL A 26 1.84 -1.49 8.61
N ILE A 27 0.83 -1.93 9.35
CA ILE A 27 0.19 -1.16 10.41
C ILE A 27 0.42 -1.90 11.73
N THR A 28 1.19 -1.30 12.62
CA THR A 28 1.43 -1.81 13.98
C THR A 28 0.51 -1.13 14.97
N ASP A 29 0.03 -1.86 15.99
CA ASP A 29 -0.87 -1.34 17.03
C ASP A 29 -2.08 -0.60 16.42
N PRO A 30 -2.85 -1.27 15.54
CA PRO A 30 -3.91 -0.62 14.77
C PRO A 30 -4.98 -0.06 15.72
N GLY A 31 -5.28 1.22 15.57
CA GLY A 31 -6.23 1.92 16.44
C GLY A 31 -5.77 2.02 17.91
N ASN A 32 -4.47 1.88 18.19
CA ASN A 32 -3.91 1.84 19.54
C ASN A 32 -4.57 0.77 20.44
N SER A 33 -5.10 -0.26 19.78
CA SER A 33 -5.51 -1.51 20.40
C SER A 33 -4.34 -2.45 20.17
N GLN A 34 -3.86 -3.12 21.22
CA GLN A 34 -2.74 -4.09 21.20
C GLN A 34 -3.05 -5.37 20.39
N ALA A 35 -3.75 -5.19 19.28
CA ALA A 35 -4.15 -6.16 18.29
C ALA A 35 -2.98 -6.49 17.35
N ASN A 36 -3.20 -7.50 16.52
CA ASN A 36 -2.21 -8.00 15.58
C ASN A 36 -1.81 -6.94 14.55
N THR A 37 -0.54 -6.96 14.16
CA THR A 37 -0.03 -6.17 13.03
C THR A 37 -0.81 -6.53 11.76
N ILE A 38 -1.23 -5.49 11.03
CA ILE A 38 -1.96 -5.65 9.77
C ILE A 38 -0.98 -5.45 8.61
N TYR A 39 -0.97 -6.42 7.69
CA TYR A 39 -0.27 -6.33 6.41
C TYR A 39 -1.30 -6.15 5.30
N THR A 40 -1.14 -5.10 4.49
CA THR A 40 -2.01 -4.85 3.33
C THR A 40 -1.18 -4.77 2.05
N GLY A 41 -1.72 -5.40 1.00
CA GLY A 41 -1.23 -5.27 -0.37
C GLY A 41 -2.33 -4.67 -1.22
N THR A 42 -2.03 -3.58 -1.93
CA THR A 42 -2.96 -2.94 -2.87
C THR A 42 -2.31 -2.87 -4.24
N LEU A 43 -3.08 -3.18 -5.27
CA LEU A 43 -2.67 -3.04 -6.67
C LEU A 43 -3.54 -1.98 -7.34
N ARG A 44 -2.95 -0.83 -7.67
CA ARG A 44 -3.64 0.22 -8.43
C ARG A 44 -3.29 0.10 -9.90
N THR A 45 -4.30 -0.09 -10.74
CA THR A 45 -4.17 -0.06 -12.20
C THR A 45 -4.81 1.23 -12.73
N VAL A 46 -4.12 1.91 -13.65
CA VAL A 46 -4.61 3.13 -14.31
C VAL A 46 -4.59 2.91 -15.81
N PHE A 47 -5.71 3.23 -16.45
CA PHE A 47 -5.88 3.21 -17.90
C PHE A 47 -6.25 4.63 -18.37
N PHE A 48 -5.64 5.11 -19.44
CA PHE A 48 -5.96 6.38 -20.09
C PHE A 48 -6.26 6.14 -21.58
N PHE A 49 -7.35 6.71 -22.07
CA PHE A 49 -7.89 6.53 -23.42
C PHE A 49 -8.09 7.88 -24.09
#